data_AF-A0A4R4TL73-F1
#
_entry.id   AF-A0A4R4TL73-F1
#
_cell.length_a   1.000
_cell.length_b   1.000
_cell.length_c   1.000
_cell.angle_alpha   90.00
_cell.angle_beta   90.00
_cell.angle_gamma   90.00
#
_symmetry.space_group_name_H-M   'P 1'
#
loop_
_entity.id
_entity.type
_entity.pdbx_description
1 polymer ?
#
loop_
_entity_poly.entity_id
_entity_poly.type
_entity_poly.pdbx_seq_one_letter_code
_entity_poly.pdbx_strand_id
1 'polypeptide(L)' 'MRRVSYDEYLSATALTFARRHRPVWSWQHWRRICRCGADLPCRTRHRVPINRGHWLREGEQ' A
#
# COMPACT_ATOMS: atom_id res chain seq x y z
N MET A 1 -18.25 -13.77 12.80
CA MET A 1 -17.56 -13.22 11.61
C MET A 1 -17.02 -11.86 12.00
N ARG A 2 -15.70 -11.66 12.07
CA ARG A 2 -15.13 -10.34 12.35
C ARG A 2 -15.35 -9.46 11.12
N ARG A 3 -16.15 -8.40 11.26
CA ARG A 3 -16.26 -7.37 10.22
C ARG A 3 -15.09 -6.42 10.39
N VAL A 4 -14.28 -6.30 9.35
CA VAL A 4 -13.17 -5.35 9.29
C VAL A 4 -13.78 -4.02 8.84
N SER A 5 -13.45 -2.92 9.50
CA SER A 5 -13.90 -1.61 9.02
C SER A 5 -13.09 -1.17 7.80
N TYR A 6 -13.65 -0.29 6.97
CA TYR A 6 -12.89 0.28 5.85
C TYR A 6 -11.58 0.94 6.31
N ASP A 7 -11.60 1.64 7.44
CA ASP A 7 -10.43 2.31 8.00
C ASP A 7 -9.36 1.32 8.50
N GLU A 8 -9.78 0.18 9.07
CA GLU A 8 -8.87 -0.88 9.48
C GLU A 8 -8.20 -1.52 8.26
N TYR A 9 -8.97 -1.80 7.20
CA TYR A 9 -8.45 -2.27 5.92
C TYR A 9 -7.46 -1.27 5.31
N LEU A 10 -7.83 0.02 5.29
CA LEU A 10 -7.00 1.07 4.70
C LEU A 10 -5.68 1.21 5.47
N SER A 11 -5.73 1.17 6.80
CA SER A 11 -4.56 1.23 7.67
C SER A 11 -3.63 0.02 7.46
N ALA A 12 -4.18 -1.19 7.43
CA ALA A 12 -3.42 -2.42 7.17
C ALA A 12 -2.80 -2.43 5.76
N THR A 13 -3.52 -1.88 4.79
CA THR A 13 -3.06 -1.74 3.41
C THR A 13 -1.91 -0.73 3.30
N ALA A 14 -2.05 0.44 3.94
CA ALA A 14 -1.00 1.46 4.00
C ALA A 14 0.27 0.90 4.65
N LEU A 15 0.14 0.15 5.76
CA LEU A 15 1.26 -0.49 6.43
C LEU A 15 1.95 -1.54 5.54
N THR A 16 1.16 -2.35 4.83
CA THR A 16 1.67 -3.33 3.86
C THR A 16 2.48 -2.65 2.76
N PHE A 17 1.98 -1.55 2.20
CA PHE A 17 2.71 -0.79 1.19
C PHE A 17 4.00 -0.18 1.75
N ALA A 18 3.96 0.45 2.92
CA ALA A 18 5.13 1.01 3.57
C ALA A 18 6.23 -0.04 3.77
N ARG A 19 5.89 -1.24 4.23
CA ARG A 19 6.83 -2.36 4.42
C ARG A 19 7.45 -2.86 3.11
N ARG A 20 6.76 -2.69 1.98
CA ARG A 20 7.31 -3.06 0.66
C ARG A 20 8.42 -2.12 0.22
N HIS A 21 8.42 -0.88 0.70
CA HIS A 21 9.41 0.13 0.36
C HIS A 21 10.69 -0.05 1.19
N ARG A 22 11.61 -0.89 0.69
CA ARG A 22 12.97 -1.01 1.23
C ARG A 22 14.03 -0.59 0.20
N PRO A 23 15.14 0.04 0.60
CA PRO A 23 16.28 0.27 -0.28
C PRO A 23 16.86 -1.06 -0.78
N VAL A 24 17.13 -1.16 -2.07
CA VAL A 24 17.82 -2.28 -2.72
C VAL A 24 18.88 -1.74 -3.67
N TRP A 25 19.97 -2.48 -3.83
CA TRP A 25 20.99 -2.16 -4.82
C TRP A 25 20.47 -2.54 -6.22
N SER A 26 20.50 -1.60 -7.16
CA SER A 26 20.21 -1.87 -8.57
C SER A 26 21.49 -1.81 -9.37
N TRP A 27 21.86 -2.95 -9.95
CA TRP A 27 22.98 -3.05 -10.90
C TRP A 27 22.71 -2.31 -12.21
N GLN A 28 21.43 -2.23 -12.63
CA GLN A 28 21.06 -1.53 -13.86
C GLN A 28 21.29 -0.02 -13.75
N HIS A 29 21.03 0.57 -12.57
CA HIS A 29 21.19 2.00 -12.34
C HIS A 29 22.45 2.35 -11.52
N TRP A 30 23.24 1.35 -11.12
CA TRP A 30 24.43 1.50 -10.27
C TRP A 30 24.18 2.35 -9.00
N ARG A 31 23.00 2.22 -8.39
CA ARG A 31 22.59 3.01 -7.22
C ARG A 31 21.58 2.26 -6.35
N ARG A 32 21.36 2.76 -5.13
CA ARG A 32 20.28 2.31 -4.26
C ARG A 32 18.95 2.89 -4.72
N ILE A 33 18.02 2.03 -5.10
CA ILE A 33 16.63 2.39 -5.44
C ILE A 33 15.68 1.74 -4.45
N CYS A 34 14.39 2.11 -4.48
CA CYS A 34 13.37 1.39 -3.75
C CYS A 34 13.05 0.05 -4.40
N ARG A 35 12.71 -0.98 -3.62
CA ARG A 35 12.24 -2.30 -4.12
C ARG A 35 11.07 -2.20 -5.11
N CYS A 36 10.30 -1.11 -5.07
CA CYS A 36 9.23 -0.84 -6.03
C CYS A 36 9.72 -0.33 -7.41
N GLY A 37 11.02 -0.13 -7.60
CA GLY A 37 11.62 0.39 -8.83
C GLY A 37 11.82 1.91 -8.89
N ALA A 38 11.24 2.67 -7.95
CA ALA A 38 11.38 4.11 -7.90
C ALA A 38 12.64 4.58 -7.15
N ASP A 39 13.06 5.81 -7.41
CA ASP A 39 14.14 6.48 -6.69
C ASP A 39 13.83 6.73 -5.21
N LEU A 40 14.88 6.83 -4.40
CA LEU A 40 14.80 7.17 -2.99
C LEU A 40 14.94 8.70 -2.80
N PRO A 41 14.14 9.34 -1.92
CA PRO A 41 13.05 8.76 -1.12
C PRO A 41 11.85 8.38 -2.00
N CYS A 42 11.30 7.20 -1.76
CA CYS A 42 10.23 6.68 -2.61
C CYS A 42 8.92 7.46 -2.38
N ARG A 43 8.37 8.00 -3.47
CA ARG A 43 7.08 8.73 -3.48
C ARG A 43 6.01 8.03 -4.32
N THR A 44 6.21 6.74 -4.63
CA THR A 44 5.27 5.96 -5.45
C THR A 44 3.94 5.81 -4.73
N ARG A 45 2.86 6.17 -5.43
CA ARG A 45 1.48 5.96 -4.97
C ARG A 45 0.99 4.63 -5.50
N HIS A 46 0.62 3.71 -4.61
CA HIS A 46 -0.03 2.45 -4.99
C HIS A 46 -1.54 2.65 -5.03
N ARG A 47 -2.19 2.16 -6.09
CA ARG A 47 -3.66 2.10 -6.10
C ARG A 47 -4.11 0.99 -5.16
N VAL A 48 -5.03 1.33 -4.26
CA VAL A 48 -5.72 0.34 -3.43
C VAL A 48 -6.78 -0.35 -4.30
N PRO A 49 -6.78 -1.68 -4.40
CA PRO A 49 -7.69 -2.40 -5.30
C PRO A 49 -9.16 -2.31 -4.88
N ILE A 50 -9.45 -2.16 -3.58
CA ILE A 50 -10.81 -2.05 -3.03
C ILE A 50 -11.04 -0.62 -2.57
N ASN A 51 -11.86 0.13 -3.31
CA ASN A 51 -12.29 1.47 -2.91
C ASN A 51 -13.47 1.41 -1.91
N ARG A 52 -13.77 2.55 -1.25
CA ARG A 52 -14.86 2.66 -0.25
C ARG A 52 -16.24 2.24 -0.77
N GLY A 53 -16.50 2.37 -2.07
CA GLY A 53 -17.78 1.98 -2.68
C GLY A 53 -18.03 0.47 -2.71
N HIS A 54 -16.99 -0.36 -2.55
CA HIS A 54 -17.13 -1.81 -2.41
C HIS A 54 -17.41 -2.26 -0.98
N TRP A 55 -17.35 -1.34 -0.01
CA TRP A 55 -17.69 -1.65 1.36
C TRP A 55 -19.19 -1.50 1.52
N LEU A 56 -19.87 -2.61 1.83
CA LEU A 56 -21.25 -2.60 2.27
C LEU A 56 -21.34 -1.60 3.43
N ARG A 57 -22.11 -0.52 3.24
CA ARG A 57 -22.37 0.46 4.30
C ARG A 57 -22.98 -0.32 5.44
N GLU A 58 -22.26 -0.51 6.55
CA GLU A 58 -22.86 -1.04 7.77
C GLU A 58 -23.96 -0.06 8.20
N GLY A 59 -25.20 -0.34 7.78
CA GLY A 59 -26.32 0.58 7.92
C GLY A 59 -27.59 0.19 7.16
N GLU A 60 -27.68 -1.03 6.60
CA GLU A 60 -28.98 -1.66 6.29
C GLU A 60 -29.21 -2.79 7.29
N GLN A 61 -29.64 -2.41 8.50
CA GLN A 61 -30.52 -3.19 9.38
C GLN A 61 -31.39 -2.21 10.16
#